data_AF-A0A1M5QG20-F1
#
_entry.id   AF-A0A1M5QG20-F1
#
_cell.length_a   1.000
_cell.length_b   1.000
_cell.length_c   1.000
_cell.angle_alpha   90.00
_cell.angle_beta   90.00
_cell.angle_gamma   90.00
#
_symmetry.space_group_name_H-M   'P 1'
#
loop_
_entity.id
_entity.type
_entity.pdbx_description
1 polymer ?
#
loop_
_entity_poly.entity_id
_entity_poly.type
_entity_poly.pdbx_seq_one_letter_code
_entity_poly.pdbx_strand_id
1 'polypeptide(L)'
;MTAVVALRLIGFIVCALFILGGSINRGWSGFFWAIPFVLGLLVIIWPWSMTYKALAVLSVAIPCSVLAWDKSSNSLLYPYLSEQATFQVTWGLTSHGDVSDLISPDLIHIYTSETRHGVMYQQQFTALTEPLTLTLQQVDVSNADFGEQRIAIFSDDAGHLYVVYEDSLLRGVAQGTVVSNALNGVTSLQSAWTRYLDLLMMWPMLPVILFSRG
;
A
#
# COMPACT_ATOMS: atom_id res chain seq x y z
N MET A 1 -39.93 19.19 -1.32
CA MET A 1 -39.48 17.84 -1.72
C MET A 1 -38.44 17.84 -2.85
N THR A 2 -38.44 18.82 -3.76
CA THR A 2 -37.57 18.87 -4.97
C THR A 2 -36.10 19.19 -4.70
N ALA A 3 -35.79 20.11 -3.78
CA ALA A 3 -34.42 20.52 -3.50
C ALA A 3 -33.55 19.43 -2.84
N VAL A 4 -34.14 18.64 -1.94
CA VAL A 4 -33.46 17.51 -1.26
C VAL A 4 -33.17 16.38 -2.25
N VAL A 5 -34.09 16.10 -3.18
CA VAL A 5 -33.88 15.12 -4.24
C VAL A 5 -32.80 15.59 -5.22
N ALA A 6 -32.80 16.86 -5.60
CA ALA A 6 -31.77 17.45 -6.46
C ALA A 6 -30.38 17.41 -5.81
N LEU A 7 -30.27 17.72 -4.52
CA LEU A 7 -29.00 17.67 -3.78
C LEU A 7 -28.45 16.24 -3.69
N ARG A 8 -29.34 15.25 -3.46
CA ARG A 8 -28.98 13.82 -3.47
C ARG A 8 -28.51 13.36 -4.86
N LEU A 9 -29.16 13.84 -5.92
CA LEU A 9 -28.79 13.54 -7.31
C LEU A 9 -27.43 14.16 -7.68
N ILE A 10 -27.15 15.38 -7.24
CA ILE A 10 -25.85 16.04 -7.46
C ILE A 10 -24.75 15.30 -6.70
N GLY A 11 -24.98 14.95 -5.43
CA GLY A 11 -24.06 14.14 -4.64
C GLY A 11 -23.79 12.77 -5.29
N PHE A 12 -24.82 12.14 -5.87
CA PHE A 12 -24.71 10.91 -6.65
C PHE A 12 -23.81 11.09 -7.87
N ILE A 13 -24.07 12.11 -8.70
CA ILE A 13 -23.32 12.37 -9.92
C ILE A 13 -21.86 12.64 -9.58
N VAL A 14 -21.57 13.42 -8.53
CA VAL A 14 -20.19 13.67 -8.10
C VAL A 14 -19.52 12.38 -7.63
N CYS A 15 -20.16 11.57 -6.78
CA CYS A 15 -19.57 10.31 -6.31
C CYS A 15 -19.35 9.32 -7.46
N ALA A 16 -20.32 9.19 -8.37
CA ALA A 16 -20.20 8.35 -9.55
C ALA A 16 -19.11 8.84 -10.50
N LEU A 17 -18.97 10.15 -10.71
CA LEU A 17 -17.90 10.72 -11.52
C LEU A 17 -16.51 10.52 -10.90
N PHE A 18 -16.39 10.57 -9.57
CA PHE A 18 -15.13 10.28 -8.88
C PHE A 18 -14.79 8.78 -8.90
N ILE A 19 -15.77 7.91 -8.67
CA ILE A 19 -15.61 6.46 -8.76
C ILE A 19 -15.24 6.06 -10.20
N LEU A 20 -15.96 6.58 -11.20
CA LEU A 20 -15.72 6.28 -12.61
C LEU A 20 -14.43 6.96 -13.10
N GLY A 21 -14.15 8.20 -12.71
CA GLY A 21 -12.92 8.91 -13.06
C GLY A 21 -11.67 8.25 -12.49
N GLY A 22 -11.70 7.84 -11.22
CA GLY A 22 -10.64 7.04 -10.60
C GLY A 22 -10.47 5.66 -11.27
N SER A 23 -11.56 5.08 -11.76
CA SER A 23 -11.55 3.79 -12.46
C SER A 23 -11.01 3.87 -13.89
N ILE A 24 -11.36 4.92 -14.65
CA ILE A 24 -10.93 5.12 -16.05
C ILE A 24 -9.42 5.33 -16.12
N ASN A 25 -8.85 6.00 -15.11
CA ASN A 25 -7.41 6.21 -15.01
C ASN A 25 -6.61 4.91 -14.76
N ARG A 26 -7.29 3.79 -14.46
CA ARG A 26 -6.69 2.48 -14.21
C ARG A 26 -7.13 1.39 -15.19
N GLY A 27 -7.88 1.74 -16.24
CA GLY A 27 -8.35 0.80 -17.27
C GLY A 27 -9.50 -0.12 -16.81
N TRP A 28 -9.78 -1.15 -17.60
CA TRP A 28 -10.99 -2.01 -17.47
C TRP A 28 -11.14 -2.71 -16.12
N SER A 29 -10.03 -3.06 -15.45
CA SER A 29 -10.05 -3.71 -14.14
C SER A 29 -10.51 -2.78 -13.02
N GLY A 30 -10.07 -1.52 -13.02
CA GLY A 30 -10.52 -0.51 -12.07
C GLY A 30 -12.02 -0.23 -12.20
N PHE A 31 -12.54 -0.23 -13.43
CA PHE A 31 -13.98 -0.05 -13.69
C PHE A 31 -14.82 -1.16 -13.08
N PHE A 32 -14.41 -2.43 -13.24
CA PHE A 32 -15.17 -3.57 -12.72
C PHE A 32 -15.26 -3.56 -11.18
N TRP A 33 -14.18 -3.19 -10.51
CA TRP A 33 -14.13 -3.11 -9.04
C TRP A 33 -14.87 -1.90 -8.46
N ALA A 34 -15.12 -0.87 -9.27
CA ALA A 34 -15.96 0.26 -8.92
C ALA A 34 -17.48 -0.07 -8.95
N ILE A 35 -17.90 -1.10 -9.69
CA ILE A 35 -19.30 -1.46 -9.89
C ILE A 35 -20.04 -1.75 -8.56
N PRO A 36 -19.50 -2.55 -7.62
CA PRO A 36 -20.15 -2.79 -6.33
C PRO A 36 -20.43 -1.52 -5.52
N PHE A 37 -19.57 -0.51 -5.62
CA PHE A 37 -19.72 0.77 -4.93
C PHE A 37 -20.79 1.64 -5.59
N VAL A 38 -20.82 1.68 -6.92
CA VAL A 38 -21.90 2.35 -7.67
C VAL A 38 -23.24 1.68 -7.40
N LEU A 39 -23.29 0.35 -7.38
CA LEU A 39 -24.51 -0.42 -7.06
C LEU A 39 -24.96 -0.20 -5.61
N GLY A 40 -24.05 -0.22 -4.65
CA GLY A 40 -24.35 0.10 -3.25
C GLY A 40 -24.90 1.52 -3.08
N LEU A 41 -24.32 2.48 -3.79
CA LEU A 41 -24.76 3.87 -3.79
C LEU A 41 -26.15 4.05 -4.44
N LEU A 42 -26.43 3.33 -5.54
CA LEU A 42 -27.76 3.27 -6.17
C LEU A 42 -28.83 2.69 -5.21
N VAL A 43 -28.49 1.63 -4.48
CA VAL A 43 -29.37 0.98 -3.49
C VAL A 43 -29.70 1.91 -2.32
N ILE A 44 -28.71 2.66 -1.81
CA ILE A 44 -28.89 3.60 -0.68
C ILE A 44 -29.82 4.76 -1.06
N ILE A 45 -29.79 5.21 -2.30
CA ILE A 45 -30.61 6.34 -2.80
C ILE A 45 -32.04 5.91 -3.16
N TRP A 46 -32.23 4.64 -3.54
CA TRP A 46 -33.56 4.11 -3.86
C TRP A 46 -34.48 4.13 -2.61
N PRO A 47 -35.81 4.31 -2.75
CA PRO A 47 -36.77 4.27 -1.64
C PRO A 47 -36.98 2.85 -1.07
N TRP A 48 -35.90 2.13 -0.79
CA TRP A 48 -35.96 0.86 -0.06
C TRP A 48 -36.08 1.08 1.44
N SER A 49 -36.60 0.07 2.14
CA SER A 49 -36.61 0.08 3.61
C SER A 49 -35.18 0.15 4.15
N MET A 50 -35.02 0.75 5.33
CA MET A 50 -33.71 0.88 5.99
C MET A 50 -33.01 -0.47 6.18
N THR A 51 -33.77 -1.55 6.36
CA THR A 51 -33.24 -2.91 6.52
C THR A 51 -32.47 -3.38 5.29
N TYR A 52 -32.98 -3.16 4.07
CA TYR A 52 -32.30 -3.55 2.84
C TYR A 52 -31.08 -2.67 2.54
N LYS A 53 -31.15 -1.39 2.89
CA LYS A 53 -30.01 -0.47 2.78
C LYS A 53 -28.87 -0.88 3.73
N ALA A 54 -29.21 -1.23 4.97
CA ALA A 54 -28.25 -1.72 5.95
C ALA A 54 -27.62 -3.04 5.49
N LEU A 55 -28.41 -3.99 4.99
CA LEU A 55 -27.87 -5.26 4.45
C LEU A 55 -26.94 -5.04 3.26
N ALA A 56 -27.29 -4.16 2.33
CA ALA A 56 -26.43 -3.84 1.18
C ALA A 56 -25.11 -3.19 1.63
N VAL A 57 -25.17 -2.21 2.54
CA VAL A 57 -23.98 -1.58 3.12
C VAL A 57 -23.12 -2.62 3.84
N LEU A 58 -23.71 -3.48 4.68
CA LEU A 58 -22.97 -4.51 5.41
C LEU A 58 -22.34 -5.53 4.46
N SER A 59 -23.02 -5.93 3.38
CA SER A 59 -22.49 -6.87 2.39
C SER A 59 -21.25 -6.35 1.64
N VAL A 60 -21.09 -5.03 1.55
CA VAL A 60 -19.91 -4.36 0.95
C VAL A 60 -18.89 -4.00 2.03
N ALA A 61 -19.33 -3.45 3.14
CA ALA A 61 -18.49 -2.97 4.23
C ALA A 61 -17.75 -4.11 4.94
N ILE A 62 -18.37 -5.29 5.12
CA ILE A 62 -17.72 -6.43 5.78
C ILE A 62 -16.50 -6.91 4.95
N PRO A 63 -16.62 -7.21 3.65
CA PRO A 63 -15.45 -7.50 2.80
C PRO A 63 -14.43 -6.37 2.80
N CYS A 64 -14.86 -5.11 2.69
CA CYS A 64 -13.95 -3.97 2.72
C CYS A 64 -13.22 -3.82 4.05
N SER A 65 -13.85 -4.13 5.19
CA SER A 65 -13.24 -4.08 6.52
C SER A 65 -12.23 -5.22 6.74
N VAL A 66 -12.48 -6.39 6.17
CA VAL A 66 -11.51 -7.50 6.15
C VAL A 66 -10.29 -7.15 5.29
N LEU A 67 -10.50 -6.39 4.22
CA LEU A 67 -9.42 -5.86 3.37
C LEU A 67 -8.70 -4.64 3.98
N ALA A 68 -9.36 -3.91 4.88
CA ALA A 68 -8.81 -2.82 5.69
C ALA A 68 -7.94 -3.29 6.86
N TRP A 69 -8.03 -4.58 7.20
CA TRP A 69 -7.41 -5.17 8.38
C TRP A 69 -5.90 -5.21 8.20
N ASP A 70 -5.20 -4.65 9.19
CA ASP A 70 -3.75 -4.42 9.27
C ASP A 70 -2.99 -4.60 7.96
N LYS A 71 -3.13 -3.60 7.08
CA LYS A 71 -2.70 -3.64 5.68
C LYS A 71 -1.29 -4.19 5.53
N SER A 72 -0.39 -3.72 6.38
CA SER A 72 1.04 -3.92 6.24
C SER A 72 1.50 -5.36 6.55
N SER A 73 0.77 -6.09 7.40
CA SER A 73 1.02 -7.49 7.75
C SER A 73 0.06 -8.47 7.05
N ASN A 74 -0.73 -7.98 6.10
CA ASN A 74 -1.77 -8.78 5.45
C ASN A 74 -1.21 -9.63 4.30
N SER A 75 -1.15 -10.96 4.50
CA SER A 75 -0.63 -11.90 3.51
C SER A 75 -1.47 -12.02 2.23
N LEU A 76 -2.74 -11.58 2.25
CA LEU A 76 -3.55 -11.49 1.02
C LEU A 76 -3.04 -10.35 0.14
N LEU A 77 -2.67 -9.22 0.74
CA LEU A 77 -2.15 -8.05 0.05
C LEU A 77 -0.69 -8.26 -0.35
N TYR A 78 0.10 -8.85 0.55
CA TYR A 78 1.54 -9.09 0.42
C TYR A 78 1.85 -10.58 0.57
N PRO A 79 1.83 -11.36 -0.53
CA PRO A 79 1.94 -12.81 -0.45
C PRO A 79 3.33 -13.31 -0.02
N TYR A 80 4.34 -12.44 0.01
CA TYR A 80 5.72 -12.79 0.33
C TYR A 80 6.08 -12.54 1.81
N LEU A 81 5.10 -12.21 2.66
CA LEU A 81 5.33 -12.12 4.10
C LEU A 81 5.82 -13.47 4.65
N SER A 82 6.70 -13.42 5.65
CA SER A 82 7.43 -14.56 6.22
C SER A 82 8.47 -15.21 5.29
N GLU A 83 8.66 -14.72 4.06
CA GLU A 83 9.72 -15.21 3.19
C GLU A 83 11.08 -14.62 3.57
N GLN A 84 12.13 -15.41 3.34
CA GLN A 84 13.50 -15.02 3.65
C GLN A 84 14.19 -14.38 2.43
N ALA A 85 15.05 -13.42 2.72
CA ALA A 85 15.97 -12.82 1.76
C ALA A 85 17.36 -12.66 2.38
N THR A 86 18.38 -13.08 1.64
CA THR A 86 19.79 -12.93 2.03
C THR A 86 20.42 -11.78 1.25
N PHE A 87 20.75 -10.71 1.96
CA PHE A 87 21.45 -9.54 1.44
C PHE A 87 22.95 -9.80 1.43
N GLN A 88 23.58 -9.65 0.26
CA GLN A 88 25.02 -9.88 0.11
C GLN A 88 25.86 -8.72 0.68
N VAL A 89 27.14 -8.97 0.94
CA VAL A 89 28.11 -8.00 1.50
C VAL A 89 28.29 -6.71 0.68
N THR A 90 27.75 -6.66 -0.54
CA THR A 90 27.73 -5.44 -1.36
C THR A 90 26.74 -4.39 -0.85
N TRP A 91 25.82 -4.75 0.04
CA TRP A 91 24.86 -3.85 0.66
C TRP A 91 25.48 -3.14 1.89
N GLY A 92 24.90 -2.01 2.26
CA GLY A 92 25.24 -1.30 3.48
C GLY A 92 24.03 -1.05 4.36
N LEU A 93 24.27 -0.49 5.54
CA LEU A 93 23.24 -0.13 6.50
C LEU A 93 23.48 1.25 7.09
N THR A 94 22.40 1.97 7.37
CA THR A 94 22.40 3.15 8.25
C THR A 94 21.47 2.88 9.42
N SER A 95 21.90 3.19 10.64
CA SER A 95 21.08 2.96 11.84
C SER A 95 20.43 4.25 12.32
N HIS A 96 19.14 4.15 12.67
CA HIS A 96 18.33 5.22 13.26
C HIS A 96 17.59 4.68 14.49
N GLY A 97 18.32 4.56 15.61
CA GLY A 97 17.77 3.97 16.83
C GLY A 97 17.59 2.46 16.66
N ASP A 98 16.36 1.97 16.86
CA ASP A 98 16.05 0.53 16.85
C ASP A 98 15.80 -0.04 15.44
N VAL A 99 15.87 0.80 14.41
CA VAL A 99 15.61 0.43 13.01
C VAL A 99 16.83 0.76 12.14
N SER A 100 17.17 -0.13 11.21
CA SER A 100 18.27 0.07 10.26
C SER A 100 17.76 0.11 8.82
N ASP A 101 18.14 1.12 8.05
CA ASP A 101 17.86 1.15 6.61
C ASP A 101 18.92 0.34 5.86
N LEU A 102 18.48 -0.58 4.99
CA LEU A 102 19.33 -1.32 4.07
C LEU A 102 19.54 -0.50 2.79
N ILE A 103 20.81 -0.16 2.53
CA ILE A 103 21.22 0.68 1.42
C ILE A 103 21.71 -0.22 0.28
N SER A 104 21.07 -0.10 -0.88
CA SER A 104 21.42 -0.86 -2.06
C SER A 104 22.77 -0.40 -2.63
N PRO A 105 23.53 -1.31 -3.29
CA PRO A 105 24.88 -1.02 -3.77
C PRO A 105 24.96 0.21 -4.69
N ASP A 106 23.92 0.46 -5.48
CA ASP A 106 23.82 1.60 -6.39
C ASP A 106 23.64 2.94 -5.65
N LEU A 107 23.14 2.94 -4.42
CA LEU A 107 22.88 4.14 -3.62
C LEU A 107 23.99 4.44 -2.61
N ILE A 108 24.90 3.50 -2.34
CA ILE A 108 25.98 3.67 -1.35
C ILE A 108 26.75 4.98 -1.55
N HIS A 109 27.05 5.33 -2.80
CA HIS A 109 27.78 6.56 -3.13
C HIS A 109 27.14 7.83 -2.58
N ILE A 110 25.80 7.87 -2.46
CA ILE A 110 25.04 9.01 -1.93
C ILE A 110 25.27 9.14 -0.41
N TYR A 111 25.36 8.02 0.29
CA TYR A 111 25.55 7.94 1.73
C TYR A 111 27.02 8.07 2.14
N THR A 112 27.95 7.72 1.26
CA THR A 112 29.39 7.88 1.49
C THR A 112 29.95 9.20 0.97
N SER A 113 29.25 9.92 0.09
CA SER A 113 29.67 11.24 -0.39
C SER A 113 29.28 12.32 0.61
N GLU A 114 30.15 12.60 1.58
CA GLU A 114 30.03 13.75 2.48
C GLU A 114 29.79 15.08 1.71
N THR A 115 29.12 16.06 2.36
CA THR A 115 29.34 17.51 2.17
C THR A 115 28.87 18.22 0.88
N ARG A 116 27.57 18.38 0.67
CA ARG A 116 27.02 19.59 0.00
C ARG A 116 25.76 20.04 0.72
N HIS A 117 25.84 21.16 1.45
CA HIS A 117 24.75 21.87 2.17
C HIS A 117 24.59 21.63 3.69
N GLY A 118 25.69 21.62 4.45
CA GLY A 118 25.73 22.25 5.79
C GLY A 118 24.91 21.66 6.94
N VAL A 119 24.18 20.55 6.76
CA VAL A 119 23.51 19.84 7.85
C VAL A 119 23.92 18.37 7.80
N MET A 120 24.99 18.05 8.53
CA MET A 120 25.44 16.68 8.72
C MET A 120 24.44 15.96 9.63
N TYR A 121 23.46 15.28 9.03
CA TYR A 121 22.94 14.08 9.67
C TYR A 121 24.06 13.05 9.52
N GLN A 122 24.84 12.84 10.59
CA GLN A 122 25.77 11.72 10.72
C GLN A 122 24.97 10.41 10.75
N GLN A 123 24.39 10.02 9.61
CA GLN A 123 23.92 8.65 9.44
C GLN A 123 25.20 7.82 9.33
N GLN A 124 25.48 7.03 10.37
CA GLN A 124 26.64 6.13 10.39
C GLN A 124 26.39 5.02 9.37
N PHE A 125 26.81 5.26 8.13
CA PHE A 125 26.85 4.24 7.11
C PHE A 125 27.88 3.18 7.51
N THR A 126 27.44 1.92 7.50
CA THR A 126 28.27 0.75 7.75
C THR A 126 28.09 -0.22 6.60
N ALA A 127 29.17 -0.68 5.97
CA ALA A 127 29.07 -1.74 4.98
C ALA A 127 28.82 -3.08 5.67
N LEU A 128 28.04 -3.98 5.03
CA LEU A 128 27.90 -5.34 5.54
C LEU A 128 29.22 -6.09 5.43
N THR A 129 29.67 -6.67 6.54
CA THR A 129 30.88 -7.51 6.58
C THR A 129 30.59 -8.96 6.24
N GLU A 130 29.34 -9.41 6.44
CA GLU A 130 28.87 -10.77 6.20
C GLU A 130 27.48 -10.74 5.56
N PRO A 131 27.08 -11.78 4.80
CA PRO A 131 25.73 -11.88 4.27
C PRO A 131 24.68 -11.87 5.38
N LEU A 132 23.66 -11.04 5.25
CA LEU A 132 22.62 -10.87 6.24
C LEU A 132 21.33 -11.53 5.75
N THR A 133 20.86 -12.56 6.45
CA THR A 133 19.59 -13.23 6.14
C THR A 133 18.49 -12.70 7.04
N LEU A 134 17.40 -12.23 6.43
CA LEU A 134 16.30 -11.61 7.14
C LEU A 134 14.96 -12.16 6.64
N THR A 135 13.94 -12.03 7.48
CA THR A 135 12.57 -12.47 7.17
C THR A 135 11.66 -11.25 6.94
N LEU A 136 10.91 -11.23 5.85
CA LEU A 136 9.98 -10.14 5.55
C LEU A 136 8.79 -10.20 6.51
N GLN A 137 8.64 -9.22 7.39
CA GLN A 137 7.56 -9.18 8.39
C GLN A 137 6.39 -8.33 7.94
N GLN A 138 6.67 -7.23 7.23
CA GLN A 138 5.69 -6.19 6.96
C GLN A 138 6.02 -5.42 5.69
N VAL A 139 5.00 -4.90 5.01
CA VAL A 139 5.14 -3.98 3.87
C VAL A 139 4.31 -2.73 4.11
N ASP A 140 5.00 -1.63 4.41
CA ASP A 140 4.37 -0.33 4.60
C ASP A 140 4.16 0.40 3.28
N VAL A 141 3.11 1.21 3.23
CA VAL A 141 2.79 2.05 2.07
C VAL A 141 2.82 3.50 2.49
N SER A 142 3.78 4.23 1.94
CA SER A 142 3.86 5.68 2.04
C SER A 142 3.31 6.32 0.76
N ASN A 143 2.75 7.52 0.89
CA ASN A 143 2.28 8.34 -0.24
C ASN A 143 3.10 9.63 -0.33
N ALA A 144 4.43 9.51 -0.31
CA ALA A 144 5.32 10.65 -0.45
C ALA A 144 5.14 11.29 -1.84
N ASP A 145 5.03 12.63 -1.90
CA ASP A 145 4.94 13.40 -3.15
C ASP A 145 3.89 12.92 -4.16
N PHE A 146 2.74 12.44 -3.67
CA PHE A 146 1.64 11.88 -4.48
C PHE A 146 1.98 10.60 -5.25
N GLY A 147 3.13 9.98 -4.98
CA GLY A 147 3.51 8.65 -5.46
C GLY A 147 3.32 7.59 -4.38
N GLU A 148 2.82 6.42 -4.77
CA GLU A 148 2.76 5.26 -3.86
C GLU A 148 4.15 4.63 -3.77
N GLN A 149 4.71 4.58 -2.55
CA GLN A 149 6.00 3.98 -2.28
C GLN A 149 5.84 2.86 -1.26
N ARG A 150 6.26 1.65 -1.61
CA ARG A 150 6.22 0.51 -0.70
C ARG A 150 7.58 0.29 -0.05
N ILE A 151 7.53 0.02 1.24
CA ILE A 151 8.67 -0.12 2.11
C ILE A 151 8.58 -1.50 2.76
N ALA A 152 9.52 -2.38 2.44
CA ALA A 152 9.60 -3.70 3.04
C ALA A 152 10.35 -3.61 4.37
N ILE A 153 9.76 -4.18 5.41
CA ILE A 153 10.32 -4.26 6.76
C ILE A 153 10.64 -5.73 7.05
N PHE A 154 11.93 -5.97 7.24
CA PHE A 154 12.53 -7.26 7.54
C PHE A 154 12.91 -7.35 9.01
N SER A 155 12.97 -8.56 9.55
CA SER A 155 13.54 -8.81 10.89
C SER A 155 14.65 -9.86 10.83
N ASP A 156 15.65 -9.71 11.69
CA ASP A 156 16.58 -10.79 12.02
C ASP A 156 15.99 -11.74 13.09
N ASP A 157 16.74 -12.78 13.45
CA ASP A 157 16.35 -13.73 14.51
C ASP A 157 16.35 -13.12 15.92
N ALA A 158 17.01 -11.97 16.11
CA ALA A 158 17.06 -11.23 17.37
C ALA A 158 15.94 -10.19 17.50
N GLY A 159 15.14 -9.98 16.44
CA GLY A 159 14.03 -9.02 16.38
C GLY A 159 14.42 -7.60 15.95
N HIS A 160 15.65 -7.36 15.49
CA HIS A 160 16.04 -6.06 14.91
C HIS A 160 15.36 -5.87 13.56
N LEU A 161 14.87 -4.64 13.33
CA LEU A 161 14.12 -4.30 12.13
C LEU A 161 15.02 -3.64 11.08
N TYR A 162 14.85 -4.08 9.84
CA TYR A 162 15.58 -3.59 8.69
C TYR A 162 14.62 -3.12 7.61
N VAL A 163 14.85 -1.94 7.07
CA VAL A 163 13.94 -1.29 6.14
C VAL A 163 14.57 -1.23 4.75
N VAL A 164 13.83 -1.60 3.73
CA VAL A 164 14.29 -1.50 2.33
C VAL A 164 13.15 -1.10 1.41
N TYR A 165 13.39 -0.15 0.51
CA TYR A 165 12.42 0.24 -0.50
C TYR A 165 12.19 -0.89 -1.52
N GLU A 166 10.94 -1.10 -1.93
CA GLU A 166 10.53 -2.15 -2.88
C GLU A 166 11.40 -2.14 -4.15
N ASP A 167 11.59 -0.97 -4.76
CA ASP A 167 12.38 -0.84 -5.99
C ASP A 167 13.84 -1.24 -5.81
N SER A 168 14.44 -0.94 -4.66
CA SER A 168 15.82 -1.33 -4.36
C SER A 168 15.93 -2.82 -4.06
N LEU A 169 14.96 -3.38 -3.33
CA LEU A 169 14.89 -4.82 -3.06
C LEU A 169 14.77 -5.63 -4.36
N LEU A 170 13.79 -5.30 -5.21
CA LEU A 170 13.53 -6.05 -6.44
C LEU A 170 14.67 -5.91 -7.46
N ARG A 171 15.30 -4.74 -7.56
CA ARG A 171 16.54 -4.57 -8.34
C ARG A 171 17.67 -5.41 -7.78
N GLY A 172 17.83 -5.46 -6.45
CA GLY A 172 18.81 -6.31 -5.78
C GLY A 172 18.63 -7.79 -6.10
N VAL A 173 17.39 -8.28 -6.09
CA VAL A 173 17.05 -9.65 -6.49
C VAL A 173 17.39 -9.90 -7.96
N ALA A 174 17.01 -8.99 -8.85
CA ALA A 174 17.29 -9.11 -10.28
C ALA A 174 18.80 -9.10 -10.60
N GLN A 175 19.60 -8.39 -9.79
CA GLN A 175 21.06 -8.32 -9.91
C GLN A 175 21.79 -9.45 -9.17
N GLY A 176 21.08 -10.28 -8.40
CA GLY A 176 21.67 -11.34 -7.57
C GLY A 176 22.42 -10.84 -6.32
N THR A 177 22.28 -9.56 -5.96
CA THR A 177 22.82 -9.02 -4.70
C THR A 177 21.90 -9.25 -3.51
N VAL A 178 20.67 -9.69 -3.77
CA VAL A 178 19.73 -10.26 -2.80
C VAL A 178 19.32 -11.64 -3.29
N VAL A 179 19.47 -12.66 -2.46
CA VAL A 179 19.11 -14.05 -2.78
C VAL A 179 17.81 -14.39 -2.06
N SER A 180 16.76 -14.70 -2.81
CA SER A 180 15.49 -15.17 -2.27
C SER A 180 14.80 -16.08 -3.28
N ASN A 181 14.29 -17.22 -2.81
CA ASN A 181 13.56 -18.15 -3.66
C ASN A 181 12.19 -17.59 -4.06
N ALA A 182 11.51 -16.90 -3.13
CA ALA A 182 10.16 -16.39 -3.31
C ALA A 182 10.10 -15.10 -4.14
N LEU A 183 11.14 -14.27 -4.07
CA LEU A 183 11.18 -12.97 -4.77
C LEU A 183 11.77 -13.04 -6.19
N ASN A 184 12.27 -14.20 -6.62
CA ASN A 184 12.87 -14.32 -7.94
C ASN A 184 11.83 -14.14 -9.07
N GLY A 185 12.08 -13.18 -9.97
CA GLY A 185 11.14 -12.81 -11.04
C GLY A 185 9.93 -11.99 -10.58
N VAL A 186 9.88 -11.57 -9.32
CA VAL A 186 8.80 -10.72 -8.78
C VAL A 186 9.00 -9.27 -9.22
N THR A 187 7.91 -8.65 -9.68
CA THR A 187 7.91 -7.24 -10.11
C THR A 187 7.21 -6.30 -9.14
N SER A 188 6.50 -6.83 -8.14
CA SER A 188 5.94 -6.08 -7.02
C SER A 188 5.69 -7.01 -5.83
N LEU A 189 5.92 -6.50 -4.62
CA LEU A 189 5.60 -7.14 -3.35
C LEU A 189 4.10 -7.24 -3.11
N GLN A 190 3.31 -6.35 -3.73
CA GLN A 190 1.85 -6.43 -3.67
C GLN A 190 1.34 -7.44 -4.69
N SER A 191 0.36 -8.25 -4.28
CA SER A 191 -0.34 -9.16 -5.17
C SER A 191 -1.02 -8.42 -6.34
N ALA A 192 -0.95 -9.01 -7.54
CA ALA A 192 -1.51 -8.42 -8.76
C ALA A 192 -3.03 -8.17 -8.67
N TRP A 193 -3.76 -8.98 -7.89
CA TRP A 193 -5.22 -8.82 -7.71
C TRP A 193 -5.58 -7.78 -6.65
N THR A 194 -4.69 -7.52 -5.67
CA THR A 194 -4.96 -6.60 -4.55
C THR A 194 -4.51 -5.17 -4.82
N ARG A 195 -3.63 -4.96 -5.79
CA ARG A 195 -3.19 -3.64 -6.28
C ARG A 195 -4.32 -2.64 -6.55
N TYR A 196 -5.53 -3.13 -6.83
CA TYR A 196 -6.70 -2.31 -7.10
C TYR A 196 -7.61 -2.14 -5.89
N LEU A 197 -7.50 -3.00 -4.87
CA LEU A 197 -8.29 -2.92 -3.65
C LEU A 197 -7.85 -1.78 -2.74
N ASP A 198 -6.54 -1.52 -2.66
CA ASP A 198 -5.99 -0.40 -1.89
C ASP A 198 -6.52 0.96 -2.34
N LEU A 199 -6.90 1.08 -3.61
CA LEU A 199 -7.51 2.28 -4.15
C LEU A 199 -9.02 2.38 -3.91
N LEU A 200 -9.71 1.26 -3.76
CA LEU A 200 -11.14 1.25 -3.45
C LEU A 200 -11.40 1.79 -2.04
N MET A 201 -10.38 1.72 -1.16
CA MET A 201 -10.45 2.22 0.20
C MET A 201 -10.46 3.75 0.31
N MET A 202 -10.11 4.45 -0.77
CA MET A 202 -10.26 5.89 -0.88
C MET A 202 -11.43 6.24 -1.82
N TRP A 203 -12.66 6.08 -1.31
CA TRP A 203 -13.81 7.00 -1.47
C TRP A 203 -15.14 6.30 -1.86
N PRO A 204 -16.32 6.78 -1.37
CA PRO A 204 -16.56 7.71 -0.27
C PRO A 204 -17.61 7.18 0.74
N MET A 205 -17.23 6.99 2.00
CA MET A 205 -18.19 6.82 3.11
C MET A 205 -18.82 8.16 3.57
N LEU A 206 -18.25 9.29 3.13
CA LEU A 206 -18.68 10.65 3.52
C LEU A 206 -20.13 11.01 3.13
N PRO A 207 -20.65 10.69 1.93
CA PRO A 207 -22.04 10.96 1.57
C PRO A 207 -23.04 10.09 2.35
N VAL A 208 -22.68 8.84 2.68
CA VAL A 208 -23.58 7.91 3.40
C VAL A 208 -23.79 8.40 4.84
N ILE A 209 -22.77 8.97 5.47
CA ILE A 209 -22.88 9.53 6.83
C ILE A 209 -23.63 10.88 6.81
N LEU A 210 -23.38 11.73 5.80
CA LEU A 210 -24.02 13.05 5.71
C LEU A 210 -25.50 13.01 5.24
N PHE A 211 -25.90 11.98 4.48
CA PHE A 211 -27.26 11.88 3.91
C PHE A 211 -28.14 10.77 4.51
N SER A 212 -27.66 10.00 5.49
CA SER A 212 -28.45 8.98 6.20
C SER A 212 -29.37 9.51 7.31
N ARG A 213 -29.25 10.79 7.68
CA ARG A 213 -30.21 11.46 8.58
C ARG A 213 -31.19 12.31 7.77
N GLY A 214 -32.35 11.71 7.51
CA GLY A 214 -33.57 12.31 7.00
C GLY A 214 -34.72 11.36 7.23
#